data_AF-A0A351KDY9-F1
#
_entry.id   AF-A0A351KDY9-F1
#
_cell.length_a   1.000
_cell.length_b   1.000
_cell.length_c   1.000
_cell.angle_alpha   90.00
_cell.angle_beta   90.00
_cell.angle_gamma   90.00
#
_symmetry.space_group_name_H-M   'P 1'
#
loop_
_entity.id
_entity.type
_entity.pdbx_description
1 polymer ?
#
loop_
_entity_poly.entity_id
_entity_poly.type
_entity_poly.pdbx_seq_one_letter_code
_entity_poly.pdbx_strand_id
1 'polypeptide(L)'
;SNSLKDENIAVSKEVSTIKEENVNLEKTVKDLNDKLSKQEPKNNIAKEPSIKDKSNLYPIYTADTDTYKKQIDAYIYIPKE
;
A
#
# COMPACT_ATOMS: atom_id res chain seq x y z
N SER A 1 -0.17 -12.30 -55.27
CA SER A 1 0.08 -11.31 -54.22
C SER A 1 -0.93 -11.51 -53.10
N ASN A 2 -0.59 -12.29 -52.07
CA ASN A 2 -1.44 -12.56 -50.90
C ASN A 2 -0.72 -12.34 -49.55
N SER A 3 0.62 -12.26 -49.52
CA SER A 3 1.43 -12.07 -48.30
C SER A 3 0.96 -10.93 -47.41
N LEU A 4 0.66 -9.77 -48.02
CA LEU A 4 0.21 -8.58 -47.27
C LEU A 4 -1.16 -8.76 -46.61
N LYS A 5 -2.04 -9.61 -47.16
CA LYS A 5 -3.33 -9.92 -46.54
C LYS A 5 -3.14 -10.83 -45.33
N ASP A 6 -2.25 -11.81 -45.45
CA ASP A 6 -1.95 -12.76 -44.37
C ASP A 6 -1.24 -12.08 -43.20
N GLU A 7 -0.28 -11.18 -43.48
CA GLU A 7 0.38 -10.33 -42.47
C GLU A 7 -0.63 -9.43 -41.75
N ASN A 8 -1.57 -8.81 -42.48
CA ASN A 8 -2.56 -7.92 -41.88
C ASN A 8 -3.55 -8.68 -40.97
N ILE A 9 -3.87 -9.93 -41.31
CA ILE A 9 -4.67 -10.82 -40.45
C ILE A 9 -3.89 -11.21 -39.19
N ALA A 10 -2.59 -11.51 -39.32
CA ALA A 10 -1.74 -11.85 -38.19
C ALA A 10 -1.62 -10.67 -37.20
N VAL A 11 -1.35 -9.46 -37.71
CA VAL A 11 -1.27 -8.24 -36.90
C VAL A 11 -2.60 -7.94 -36.21
N SER A 12 -3.72 -8.11 -36.91
CA SER A 12 -5.06 -7.88 -36.32
C SER A 12 -5.37 -8.83 -35.17
N LYS A 13 -4.92 -10.09 -35.25
CA LYS A 13 -5.04 -11.06 -34.16
C LYS A 13 -4.19 -10.66 -32.98
N GLU A 14 -2.92 -10.32 -33.21
CA GLU A 14 -1.98 -9.93 -32.16
C GLU A 14 -2.46 -8.67 -31.42
N VAL A 15 -2.97 -7.67 -32.14
CA VAL A 15 -3.60 -6.47 -31.55
C VAL A 15 -4.80 -6.83 -30.67
N SER A 16 -5.61 -7.81 -31.10
CA SER A 16 -6.77 -8.26 -30.32
C SER A 16 -6.33 -8.95 -29.02
N THR A 17 -5.33 -9.82 -29.09
CA THR A 17 -4.76 -10.49 -27.92
C THR A 17 -4.17 -9.50 -26.92
N ILE A 18 -3.37 -8.53 -27.38
CA ILE A 18 -2.78 -7.50 -26.52
C ILE A 18 -3.86 -6.66 -25.83
N LYS A 19 -4.97 -6.35 -26.53
CA LYS A 19 -6.09 -5.64 -25.92
C LYS A 19 -6.76 -6.44 -24.80
N GLU A 20 -6.98 -7.73 -25.01
CA GLU A 20 -7.56 -8.61 -23.97
C GLU A 20 -6.64 -8.72 -22.75
N GLU A 21 -5.34 -8.87 -22.97
CA GLU A 21 -4.35 -8.91 -21.90
C GLU A 21 -4.31 -7.61 -21.09
N ASN A 22 -4.35 -6.46 -21.77
CA ASN A 22 -4.38 -5.16 -21.09
C ASN A 22 -5.63 -4.99 -20.21
N VAL A 23 -6.82 -5.38 -20.70
CA VAL A 23 -8.05 -5.33 -19.89
C VAL A 23 -7.94 -6.21 -18.64
N ASN A 24 -7.32 -7.38 -18.76
CA ASN A 24 -7.11 -8.28 -17.62
C ASN A 24 -6.11 -7.69 -16.60
N LEU A 25 -5.03 -7.06 -17.08
CA LEU A 25 -4.05 -6.39 -16.22
C LEU A 25 -4.68 -5.20 -15.48
N GLU A 26 -5.44 -4.34 -16.17
CA GLU A 26 -6.16 -3.22 -15.54
C GLU A 26 -7.10 -3.69 -14.44
N LYS A 27 -7.84 -4.79 -14.68
CA LYS A 27 -8.72 -5.39 -13.69
C LYS A 27 -7.95 -5.92 -12.48
N THR A 28 -6.79 -6.52 -12.71
CA THR A 28 -5.92 -7.06 -11.65
C THR A 28 -5.33 -5.93 -10.80
N VAL A 29 -4.86 -4.85 -11.42
CA VAL A 29 -4.36 -3.67 -10.71
C VAL A 29 -5.44 -3.06 -9.83
N LYS A 30 -6.67 -2.94 -10.35
CA LYS A 30 -7.80 -2.43 -9.57
C LYS A 30 -8.12 -3.31 -8.35
N ASP A 31 -8.18 -4.63 -8.52
CA ASP A 31 -8.45 -5.57 -7.42
C ASP A 31 -7.37 -5.52 -6.33
N LEU A 32 -6.09 -5.44 -6.74
CA LEU A 32 -4.98 -5.28 -5.80
C LEU A 32 -5.06 -3.96 -5.04
N ASN A 33 -5.41 -2.86 -5.70
CA ASN A 33 -5.55 -1.56 -5.05
C ASN A 33 -6.74 -1.55 -4.05
N ASP A 34 -7.85 -2.18 -4.41
CA ASP A 34 -9.01 -2.33 -3.51
C ASP A 34 -8.67 -3.19 -2.29
N LYS A 35 -7.86 -4.24 -2.46
CA LYS A 35 -7.35 -5.07 -1.36
C LYS A 35 -6.40 -4.29 -0.47
N LEU A 36 -5.47 -3.52 -1.05
CA LEU A 36 -4.54 -2.67 -0.31
C LEU A 36 -5.30 -1.63 0.51
N SER A 37 -6.28 -0.94 -0.07
CA SER A 37 -7.11 0.04 0.65
C SER A 37 -7.90 -0.57 1.82
N LYS A 38 -8.26 -1.86 1.74
CA LYS A 38 -8.91 -2.60 2.83
C LYS A 38 -7.93 -3.09 3.91
N GLN A 39 -6.68 -3.37 3.52
CA GLN A 39 -5.63 -3.85 4.42
C GLN A 39 -4.87 -2.73 5.10
N GLU A 40 -4.76 -1.55 4.47
CA GLU A 40 -4.27 -0.37 5.16
C GLU A 40 -5.19 -0.17 6.37
N PRO A 41 -4.66 -0.27 7.60
CA PRO A 41 -5.44 0.14 8.75
C PRO A 41 -5.79 1.58 8.43
N LYS A 42 -7.10 1.88 8.35
CA LYS A 42 -7.56 3.25 8.51
C LYS A 42 -6.77 3.73 9.71
N ASN A 43 -5.84 4.66 9.48
CA ASN A 43 -5.11 5.32 10.53
C ASN A 43 -6.18 6.08 11.32
N ASN A 44 -6.86 5.33 12.18
CA ASN A 44 -7.34 5.80 13.46
C ASN A 44 -6.04 6.18 14.14
N ILE A 45 -5.56 7.37 13.80
CA ILE A 45 -4.85 8.23 14.72
C ILE A 45 -5.77 8.23 15.92
N ALA A 46 -5.54 7.28 16.82
CA ALA A 46 -6.12 7.27 18.13
C ALA A 46 -5.81 8.68 18.61
N LYS A 47 -6.86 9.50 18.72
CA LYS A 47 -6.74 10.86 19.24
C LYS A 47 -5.91 10.70 20.50
N GLU A 48 -4.67 11.18 20.46
CA GLU A 48 -3.76 11.06 21.60
C GLU A 48 -4.56 11.52 22.81
N PRO A 49 -4.73 10.67 23.86
CA PRO A 49 -5.37 11.14 25.06
C PRO A 49 -4.61 12.39 25.48
N SER A 50 -5.30 13.51 25.68
CA SER A 50 -4.67 14.76 26.08
C SER A 50 -4.14 14.57 27.51
N ILE A 51 -2.94 14.01 27.64
CA ILE A 51 -2.26 13.84 28.91
C ILE A 51 -1.89 15.26 29.35
N LYS A 52 -2.67 15.79 30.30
CA LYS A 52 -2.57 17.17 30.79
C LYS A 52 -1.22 17.46 31.47
N ASP A 53 -0.48 16.41 31.86
CA ASP A 53 0.85 16.52 32.44
C ASP A 53 1.85 15.56 31.78
N LYS A 54 2.67 16.09 30.85
CA LYS A 54 3.76 15.34 30.20
C LYS A 54 4.95 15.07 31.12
N SER A 55 4.94 15.59 32.36
CA SER A 55 6.07 15.53 33.30
C SER A 55 6.41 14.13 33.81
N ASN A 56 5.49 13.18 33.62
CA ASN A 56 5.58 11.79 34.09
C ASN A 56 5.46 10.79 32.93
N LEU A 57 5.63 11.24 31.69
CA LEU A 57 5.48 10.44 30.48
C LEU A 57 6.85 10.17 29.85
N TYR A 58 7.22 8.89 29.74
CA TYR A 58 8.52 8.46 29.22
C TYR A 58 8.36 7.74 27.87
N PRO A 59 9.16 8.08 26.86
CA PRO A 59 9.12 7.39 25.57
C PRO A 59 9.75 5.99 25.67
N ILE A 60 9.08 5.01 25.07
CA ILE A 60 9.63 3.68 24.80
C ILE A 60 10.09 3.68 23.34
N TYR A 61 11.36 3.34 23.13
CA TYR A 61 11.96 3.33 21.79
C TYR A 61 12.00 1.92 21.20
N THR A 62 11.75 1.82 19.91
CA THR A 62 11.92 0.61 19.11
C THR A 62 12.73 0.93 17.84
N ALA A 63 13.06 -0.11 17.06
CA ALA A 63 13.61 0.05 15.73
C ALA A 63 12.49 -0.14 14.69
N ASP A 64 12.46 0.72 13.68
CA ASP A 64 11.70 0.49 12.46
C ASP A 64 12.21 -0.80 11.78
N THR A 65 11.30 -1.71 11.42
CA THR A 65 11.67 -3.05 10.95
C THR A 65 12.30 -3.04 9.56
N ASP A 66 12.07 -1.98 8.79
CA ASP A 66 12.52 -1.89 7.40
C ASP A 66 13.82 -1.08 7.29
N THR A 67 13.94 -0.01 8.08
CA THR A 67 15.04 0.95 8.03
C THR A 67 16.02 0.82 9.20
N TYR A 68 15.68 0.02 10.23
CA TYR A 68 16.44 -0.14 11.48
C TYR A 68 16.71 1.18 12.22
N LYS A 69 15.97 2.24 11.89
CA LYS A 69 16.08 3.55 12.53
C LYS A 69 15.31 3.54 13.84
N LYS A 70 15.87 4.23 14.85
CA LYS A 70 15.22 4.43 16.13
C LYS A 70 13.93 5.24 15.97
N GLN A 71 12.82 4.72 16.46
CA GLN A 71 11.52 5.42 16.53
C GLN A 71 10.87 5.26 17.91
N ILE A 72 9.90 6.11 18.23
CA ILE A 72 9.11 6.00 19.46
C ILE A 72 7.95 5.05 19.15
N ASP A 73 7.85 3.97 19.92
CA ASP A 73 6.78 2.98 19.80
C ASP A 73 5.56 3.37 20.66
N ALA A 74 5.84 3.72 21.91
CA ALA A 74 4.81 4.02 22.89
C ALA A 74 5.32 5.01 23.94
N TYR A 75 4.40 5.47 24.78
CA TYR A 75 4.72 6.26 25.97
C TYR A 75 4.21 5.54 27.22
N ILE A 76 4.99 5.55 28.29
CA ILE A 76 4.60 5.02 29.60
C ILE A 76 4.44 6.15 30.60
N TYR A 77 3.31 6.17 31.30
CA TYR A 77 3.06 7.09 32.42
C TYR A 77 3.52 6.44 33.72
N ILE A 78 4.40 7.12 34.46
CA ILE A 78 4.86 6.69 35.78
C ILE A 78 4.33 7.70 36.81
N PRO A 79 3.33 7.33 37.64
CA PRO A 79 2.85 8.20 38.71
C PRO A 79 4.00 8.57 39.66
N LYS A 80 4.11 9.83 40.05
CA LYS A 80 4.96 10.22 41.18
C LYS A 80 4.23 9.90 42.48
N GLU A 81 4.95 9.29 43.42
CA GLU A 81 4.50 9.07 44.80
C GLU A 81 4.17 10.38 45.53
#